data_AF-A0A1Q5XHP0-F1
#
_entry.id   AF-A0A1Q5XHP0-F1
#
_cell.length_a   1.000
_cell.length_b   1.000
_cell.length_c   1.000
_cell.angle_alpha   90.00
_cell.angle_beta   90.00
_cell.angle_gamma   90.00
#
_symmetry.space_group_name_H-M   'P 1'
#
loop_
_entity.id
_entity.type
_entity.pdbx_description
1 polymer ?
#
loop_
_entity_poly.entity_id
_entity_poly.type
_entity_poly.pdbx_seq_one_letter_code
_entity_poly.pdbx_strand_id
1 'polypeptide(L)' 'MLLAEAAAQGPSKFHTFDVFMILFTVLIFIGVIRLLRAPQKNKFAIAFGVVSLLVFVVSDYAMVMNWIS' A
#
# COMPACT_ATOMS: atom_id res chain seq x y z
N MET A 1 -14.29 -21.95 26.86
CA MET A 1 -13.49 -20.79 27.31
C MET A 1 -12.54 -20.33 26.21
N LEU A 2 -11.65 -21.19 25.69
CA LEU A 2 -10.70 -20.86 24.60
C LEU A 2 -11.37 -20.28 23.32
N LEU A 3 -12.53 -20.82 22.91
CA LEU A 3 -13.30 -20.31 21.75
C LEU A 3 -14.04 -19.00 22.03
N ALA A 4 -14.44 -18.75 23.29
CA ALA A 4 -15.13 -17.52 23.69
C ALA A 4 -14.13 -16.36 23.86
N GLU A 5 -12.90 -16.68 24.26
CA GLU A 5 -11.80 -15.73 24.41
C GLU A 5 -11.20 -15.32 23.06
N ALA A 6 -11.13 -16.25 22.10
CA ALA A 6 -10.80 -15.95 20.70
C ALA A 6 -11.88 -15.10 20.00
N ALA A 7 -13.14 -15.19 20.43
CA ALA A 7 -14.22 -14.33 19.92
C ALA A 7 -14.30 -12.97 20.64
N ALA A 8 -13.79 -12.87 21.87
CA ALA A 8 -13.72 -11.63 22.64
C ALA A 8 -12.59 -10.69 22.17
N GLN A 9 -11.52 -11.25 21.60
CA GLN A 9 -10.59 -10.51 20.76
C GLN A 9 -11.23 -10.34 19.39
N GLY A 10 -12.00 -9.26 19.20
CA GLY A 10 -12.53 -8.92 17.88
C GLY A 10 -11.43 -9.03 16.81
N PRO A 11 -11.75 -9.46 15.58
CA PRO A 11 -10.74 -9.73 14.55
C PRO A 11 -9.82 -8.52 14.39
N SER A 12 -8.50 -8.75 14.48
CA SER A 12 -7.51 -7.70 14.25
C SER A 12 -7.76 -7.08 12.88
N LYS A 13 -7.99 -5.77 12.85
CA LYS A 13 -8.13 -4.99 11.61
C LYS A 13 -6.80 -4.82 10.88
N PHE A 14 -5.69 -5.01 11.61
CA PHE A 14 -4.34 -5.04 11.07
C PHE A 14 -3.95 -6.46 10.68
N HIS A 15 -3.42 -6.62 9.47
CA HIS A 15 -2.89 -7.88 8.97
C HIS A 15 -1.42 -7.73 8.58
N THR A 16 -0.62 -8.79 8.74
CA THR A 16 0.79 -8.77 8.31
C THR A 16 0.97 -8.41 6.84
N PHE A 17 -0.02 -8.74 5.99
CA PHE A 17 -0.01 -8.39 4.56
C PHE A 17 -0.01 -6.87 4.32
N ASP A 18 -0.56 -6.10 5.26
CA ASP A 18 -0.62 -4.65 5.18
C ASP A 18 0.77 -4.00 5.12
N VAL A 19 1.76 -4.63 5.78
CA VAL A 19 3.16 -4.20 5.71
C VAL A 19 3.69 -4.33 4.28
N PHE A 20 3.33 -5.41 3.58
CA PHE A 20 3.73 -5.61 2.18
C PHE A 20 3.07 -4.61 1.26
N MET A 21 1.81 -4.23 1.51
CA MET A 21 1.13 -3.17 0.75
C MET A 21 1.90 -1.84 0.80
N ILE A 22 2.25 -1.39 2.02
CA ILE A 22 3.04 -0.15 2.20
C ILE A 22 4.41 -0.26 1.53
N LEU A 23 5.09 -1.40 1.67
CA LEU A 23 6.38 -1.62 1.00
C LEU A 23 6.26 -1.54 -0.52
N PHE A 24 5.18 -2.07 -1.11
CA PHE A 24 4.92 -1.94 -2.55
C PHE A 24 4.70 -0.49 -2.96
N THR A 25 3.96 0.30 -2.18
CA THR A 25 3.79 1.74 -2.42
C THR A 25 5.14 2.46 -2.45
N VAL A 26 6.03 2.16 -1.50
CA VAL A 26 7.39 2.71 -1.45
C VAL A 26 8.21 2.29 -2.68
N LEU A 27 8.14 1.03 -3.09
CA LEU A 27 8.84 0.54 -4.28
C LEU A 27 8.35 1.22 -5.56
N ILE A 28 7.03 1.40 -5.71
CA ILE A 28 6.44 2.12 -6.85
C ILE A 28 6.92 3.58 -6.83
N PHE A 29 6.90 4.24 -5.68
CA PHE A 29 7.40 5.62 -5.55
C PHE A 29 8.86 5.74 -6.00
N ILE A 30 9.74 4.86 -5.52
CA ILE A 30 11.15 4.83 -5.93
C ILE A 30 11.27 4.57 -7.45
N GLY A 31 10.46 3.65 -7.99
CA GLY A 31 10.41 3.35 -9.42
C GLY A 31 10.01 4.56 -10.27
N VAL A 32 8.98 5.31 -9.84
CA VAL A 32 8.55 6.56 -10.49
C VAL A 32 9.65 7.61 -10.44
N ILE A 33 10.28 7.83 -9.28
CA ILE A 33 11.40 8.77 -9.16
C ILE A 33 12.58 8.38 -10.06
N ARG A 34 12.90 7.08 -10.13
CA ARG A 34 13.94 6.56 -11.03
C ARG A 34 13.60 6.83 -12.49
N LEU A 35 12.37 6.57 -12.92
CA LEU A 35 11.90 6.85 -14.29
C LEU A 35 11.92 8.35 -14.60
N LEU A 36 11.52 9.19 -13.66
CA LEU A 36 11.58 10.65 -13.77
C LEU A 36 13.00 11.20 -13.79
N ARG A 37 14.01 10.46 -13.33
CA ARG A 37 15.44 10.84 -13.40
C ARG A 37 16.18 10.21 -14.57
N ALA A 38 15.61 9.22 -15.26
CA ALA A 38 16.25 8.55 -16.38
C ALA A 38 16.58 9.54 -17.53
N PRO A 39 17.73 9.42 -18.21
CA PRO A 39 18.08 10.31 -19.32
C PRO A 39 17.12 10.13 -20.51
N GLN A 40 16.67 8.89 -20.75
CA GLN A 40 15.65 8.55 -21.73
C GLN A 40 14.30 8.34 -21.02
N LYS A 41 13.33 9.21 -21.30
CA LYS A 41 12.01 9.18 -20.64
C LYS A 41 11.07 8.23 -21.37
N ASN A 42 10.63 7.17 -20.69
CA ASN A 42 9.46 6.41 -21.13
C ASN A 42 8.19 7.04 -20.53
N LYS A 43 7.53 7.91 -21.32
CA LYS A 43 6.34 8.64 -20.87
C LYS A 43 5.19 7.72 -20.47
N PHE A 44 5.02 6.59 -21.16
CA PHE A 44 3.98 5.61 -20.84
C PHE A 44 4.25 4.95 -19.48
N ALA A 45 5.48 4.48 -19.25
CA ALA A 45 5.85 3.88 -17.96
C ALA A 45 5.77 4.87 -16.80
N ILE A 46 6.13 6.13 -17.02
CA ILE A 46 5.99 7.19 -16.02
C ILE A 46 4.51 7.41 -15.69
N ALA A 47 3.65 7.58 -16.69
CA ALA A 47 2.22 7.79 -16.47
C ALA A 47 1.59 6.59 -15.75
N PHE A 48 1.88 5.37 -16.20
CA PHE A 48 1.41 4.15 -15.55
C PHE A 48 1.87 4.08 -14.09
N GLY A 49 3.17 4.29 -13.84
CA GLY A 49 3.71 4.27 -12.48
C GLY A 49 3.10 5.32 -11.56
N VAL A 50 2.82 6.52 -12.07
CA VAL A 50 2.15 7.59 -11.30
C VAL A 50 0.71 7.20 -10.97
N VAL A 51 -0.05 6.66 -11.93
CA VAL A 51 -1.42 6.20 -11.69
C VAL A 51 -1.44 5.05 -10.68
N SER A 52 -0.54 4.07 -10.82
CA SER A 52 -0.38 2.99 -9.84
C SER A 52 -0.05 3.53 -8.45
N LEU A 53 0.87 4.50 -8.35
CA LEU A 53 1.23 5.12 -7.07
C LEU A 53 0.01 5.78 -6.41
N LEU A 54 -0.81 6.51 -7.18
CA LEU A 54 -2.02 7.13 -6.64
C LEU A 54 -3.03 6.10 -6.12
N VAL A 55 -3.27 5.03 -6.88
CA VAL A 55 -4.17 3.95 -6.45
C VAL A 55 -3.67 3.32 -5.15
N PHE A 56 -2.38 3.01 -5.07
CA PHE A 56 -1.78 2.40 -3.88
C PHE A 56 -1.81 3.33 -2.65
N VAL A 57 -1.53 4.63 -2.82
CA VAL A 57 -1.65 5.59 -1.71
C VAL A 57 -3.09 5.70 -1.20
N VAL A 58 -4.08 5.67 -2.09
CA VAL A 58 -5.49 5.68 -1.68
C VAL A 58 -5.87 4.39 -0.96
N SER A 59 -5.40 3.24 -1.44
CA SER A 59 -5.59 1.96 -0.76
C SER A 59 -4.93 1.94 0.63
N ASP A 60 -3.70 2.44 0.76
CA ASP A 60 -2.99 2.56 2.04
C ASP A 60 -3.75 3.48 3.00
N TYR A 61 -4.26 4.60 2.52
CA TYR A 61 -5.08 5.50 3.32
C TYR A 61 -6.33 4.79 3.86
N ALA A 62 -7.09 4.10 3.00
CA ALA A 62 -8.28 3.37 3.41
C ALA A 62 -7.96 2.25 4.41
N MET A 63 -6.84 1.55 4.21
CA MET A 63 -6.35 0.50 5.09
C MET A 63 -5.96 1.06 6.48
N VAL A 64 -5.20 2.16 6.54
CA VAL A 64 -4.81 2.81 7.79
C VAL A 64 -6.04 3.35 8.53
N MET A 65 -7.00 3.94 7.82
CA MET A 65 -8.27 4.38 8.43
C MET A 65 -9.07 3.19 8.98
N ASN A 66 -9.05 2.04 8.31
CA ASN A 66 -9.68 0.83 8.82
C ASN A 66 -9.03 0.34 10.12
N TRP A 67 -7.71 0.50 10.31
CA TRP A 67 -7.06 0.14 11.57
C TRP A 67 -7.50 0.99 12.77
N ILE A 68 -7.86 2.26 12.51
CA ILE A 68 -8.18 3.27 13.54
C ILE A 68 -9.70 3.36 13.81
N SER A 69 -10.53 2.91 12.85
CA SER A 69 -11.99 2.77 12.97
C SER A 69 -12.38 1.66 13.96
#